data_AF-A0A448N1K1-F1
#
_entry.id   AF-A0A448N1K1-F1
#
_cell.length_a   1.000
_cell.length_b   1.000
_cell.length_c   1.000
_cell.angle_alpha   90.00
_cell.angle_beta   90.00
_cell.angle_gamma   90.00
#
_symmetry.space_group_name_H-M   'P 1'
#
loop_
_entity.id
_entity.type
_entity.pdbx_description
1 polymer ?
#
loop_
_entity_poly.entity_id
_entity_poly.type
_entity_poly.pdbx_seq_one_letter_code
_entity_poly.pdbx_strand_id
1 'polypeptide(L)'
;MRLERSRTSWRRVATVVFVVIATLAAFLVAGTAPAQARINSEIVFTDAVLKHVDQSGNPVADRQEVWQGDHLELDVNYDGSNTRVAFGDEFTIELPSFLRLQDTTARRPMTTADGTRAGECALNNTGTNSTISCVFKEAVRRKKDVKGSIRVNLQVAATTTVAVAEVRINGRTQTIPMPYDKPVTVKPTVPWQPAGKPSGQAEQLTSNSKGVNWDVTVPGAWLNTNYPSGSRVVMNNTVTPGSFSHDSADWAYSRVIEECADPRNPNAGLSRVVADGIGKSVDGFRLKVDISAQQRSVLTMNGPWSSRCNYHVKLRSLFNDNQTVDKSATYVNTTSFENVSEPVTTETRYQETFASTVSYRDAGKVMLPSGPVETPLASESA
;
A
#
# COMPACT_ATOMS: atom_id res chain seq x y z
N MET A 1 24.34 70.32 -24.28
CA MET A 1 25.53 70.41 -25.15
C MET A 1 25.35 69.44 -26.29
N ARG A 2 25.54 69.97 -27.50
CA ARG A 2 25.59 69.41 -28.85
C ARG A 2 25.59 67.88 -29.03
N LEU A 3 24.53 67.42 -29.69
CA LEU A 3 24.57 66.51 -30.85
C LEU A 3 25.72 66.82 -31.80
N GLU A 4 26.30 65.78 -32.40
CA GLU A 4 26.38 65.52 -33.86
C GLU A 4 27.34 64.34 -34.09
N ARG A 5 27.28 63.49 -35.12
CA ARG A 5 26.34 63.16 -36.20
C ARG A 5 27.16 62.29 -37.16
N SER A 6 26.62 61.16 -37.61
CA SER A 6 26.73 60.66 -38.99
C SER A 6 25.91 59.38 -39.06
N ARG A 7 24.65 59.37 -39.54
CA ARG A 7 24.23 59.38 -40.96
C ARG A 7 25.00 58.33 -41.77
N THR A 8 24.37 57.43 -42.50
CA THR A 8 23.29 57.60 -43.51
C THR A 8 22.92 56.17 -44.01
N SER A 9 21.81 55.79 -44.66
CA SER A 9 20.54 56.39 -45.14
C SER A 9 19.75 55.22 -45.77
N TRP A 10 18.49 54.98 -45.40
CA TRP A 10 17.26 55.17 -46.20
C TRP A 10 16.98 54.26 -47.42
N ARG A 11 15.83 53.56 -47.39
CA ARG A 11 14.52 53.84 -48.08
C ARG A 11 13.55 52.67 -47.73
N ARG A 12 12.37 52.82 -47.10
CA ARG A 12 11.03 53.32 -47.57
C ARG A 12 10.60 52.58 -48.86
N VAL A 13 9.42 51.97 -49.08
CA VAL A 13 8.00 51.95 -48.62
C VAL A 13 7.46 50.57 -49.12
N ALA A 14 6.48 49.85 -48.55
CA ALA A 14 5.05 50.03 -48.82
C ALA A 14 4.22 48.87 -48.25
N THR A 15 3.04 49.24 -47.77
CA THR A 15 1.92 48.45 -47.26
C THR A 15 1.25 47.61 -48.34
N VAL A 16 0.93 46.34 -48.07
CA VAL A 16 -0.25 45.67 -48.64
C VAL A 16 -0.91 44.82 -47.56
N VAL A 17 -2.12 45.22 -47.19
CA VAL A 17 -3.09 44.43 -46.43
C VAL A 17 -3.73 43.44 -47.38
N PHE A 18 -3.68 42.14 -47.06
CA PHE A 18 -4.64 41.17 -47.57
C PHE A 18 -5.21 40.40 -46.38
N VAL A 19 -6.48 40.68 -46.10
CA VAL A 19 -7.35 39.90 -45.24
C VAL A 19 -7.66 38.59 -45.99
N VAL A 20 -7.28 37.45 -45.39
CA VAL A 20 -7.91 36.16 -45.69
C VAL A 20 -8.39 35.59 -44.36
N ILE A 21 -9.67 35.80 -44.10
CA ILE A 21 -10.44 35.05 -43.12
C ILE A 21 -10.77 33.70 -43.78
N ALA A 22 -10.20 32.62 -43.30
CA ALA A 22 -10.68 31.27 -43.59
C ALA A 22 -10.22 30.27 -42.50
N THR A 23 -11.15 29.99 -41.58
CA THR A 23 -11.38 28.69 -40.94
C THR A 23 -10.19 27.96 -40.28
N LEU A 24 -10.02 28.20 -38.97
CA LEU A 24 -9.49 27.22 -38.02
C LEU A 24 -10.53 27.00 -36.92
N ALA A 25 -11.66 26.41 -37.32
CA ALA A 25 -12.66 25.84 -36.44
C ALA A 25 -12.60 24.32 -36.58
N ALA A 26 -11.62 23.70 -35.93
CA ALA A 26 -11.60 22.28 -35.58
C ALA A 26 -10.30 21.99 -34.85
N PHE A 27 -10.28 22.16 -33.52
CA PHE A 27 -9.58 21.30 -32.54
C PHE A 27 -9.91 21.81 -31.12
N LEU A 28 -11.19 22.09 -30.88
CA LEU A 28 -11.77 21.94 -29.55
C LEU A 28 -12.26 20.49 -29.47
N VAL A 29 -11.33 19.54 -29.38
CA VAL A 29 -11.67 18.28 -28.72
C VAL A 29 -11.85 18.70 -27.28
N ALA A 30 -13.11 18.89 -26.89
CA ALA A 30 -13.52 18.92 -25.51
C ALA A 30 -12.99 17.62 -24.90
N GLY A 31 -11.79 17.69 -24.33
CA GLY A 31 -11.39 16.80 -23.27
C GLY A 31 -12.44 17.01 -22.21
N THR A 32 -13.45 16.15 -22.21
CA THR A 32 -14.25 15.91 -21.03
C THR A 32 -13.21 15.57 -19.97
N ALA A 33 -12.93 16.54 -19.08
CA ALA A 33 -12.35 16.19 -17.80
C ALA A 33 -13.16 14.99 -17.31
N PRO A 34 -12.51 13.91 -16.84
CA PRO A 34 -13.25 12.77 -16.30
C PRO A 34 -14.28 13.36 -15.35
N ALA A 35 -15.57 13.07 -15.58
CA ALA A 35 -16.65 13.63 -14.78
C ALA A 35 -16.24 13.48 -13.32
N GLN A 36 -15.89 14.61 -12.67
CA GLN A 36 -15.39 14.57 -11.30
C GLN A 36 -16.49 13.87 -10.50
N ALA A 37 -16.12 12.77 -9.86
CA ALA A 37 -17.04 12.06 -9.00
C ALA A 37 -17.53 13.04 -7.92
N ARG A 38 -18.84 13.10 -7.74
CA ARG A 38 -19.46 14.13 -6.91
C ARG A 38 -19.53 13.60 -5.49
N ILE A 39 -18.83 14.25 -4.55
CA ILE A 39 -18.95 13.89 -3.13
C ILE A 39 -20.43 14.02 -2.72
N ASN A 40 -21.03 12.90 -2.33
CA ASN A 40 -22.38 12.86 -1.80
C ASN A 40 -22.33 12.97 -0.27
N SER A 41 -22.42 14.21 0.22
CA SER A 41 -22.37 14.51 1.65
C SER A 41 -23.61 14.05 2.44
N GLU A 42 -24.64 13.54 1.75
CA GLU A 42 -25.86 13.00 2.38
C GLU A 42 -25.72 11.51 2.76
N ILE A 43 -24.64 10.85 2.33
CA ILE A 43 -24.28 9.51 2.83
C ILE A 43 -23.78 9.67 4.27
N VAL A 44 -24.47 9.00 5.19
CA VAL A 44 -24.20 9.07 6.63
C VAL A 44 -23.27 7.94 7.03
N PHE A 45 -22.29 8.23 7.90
CA PHE A 45 -21.37 7.24 8.44
C PHE A 45 -21.66 6.99 9.91
N THR A 46 -21.62 5.72 10.32
CA THR A 46 -22.01 5.27 11.66
C THR A 46 -21.08 4.14 12.13
N ASP A 47 -21.09 3.89 13.45
CA ASP A 47 -20.39 2.76 14.08
C ASP A 47 -18.89 2.68 13.77
N ALA A 48 -18.24 3.83 13.54
CA ALA A 48 -16.81 3.86 13.27
C ALA A 48 -16.03 3.42 14.52
N VAL A 49 -15.18 2.41 14.37
CA VAL A 49 -14.40 1.83 15.47
C VAL A 49 -12.98 1.51 15.02
N LEU A 50 -12.03 1.73 15.92
CA LEU A 50 -10.65 1.27 15.79
C LEU A 50 -10.43 0.07 16.71
N LYS A 51 -9.89 -1.02 16.16
CA LYS A 51 -9.48 -2.21 16.90
C LYS A 51 -7.99 -2.42 16.80
N HIS A 52 -7.35 -2.89 17.87
CA HIS A 52 -5.94 -3.27 17.84
C HIS A 52 -5.80 -4.67 17.24
N VAL A 53 -5.04 -4.75 16.15
CA VAL A 53 -4.81 -6.00 15.42
C VAL A 53 -3.32 -6.24 15.20
N ASP A 54 -2.93 -7.50 15.03
CA ASP A 54 -1.59 -7.86 14.59
C ASP A 54 -1.41 -7.52 13.11
N GLN A 55 -0.20 -7.73 12.59
CA GLN A 55 0.06 -7.50 11.17
C GLN A 55 -0.94 -8.28 10.30
N SER A 56 -1.36 -9.49 10.70
CA SER A 56 -2.31 -10.38 10.01
C SER A 56 -3.80 -10.01 10.20
N GLY A 57 -4.12 -8.94 10.93
CA GLY A 57 -5.50 -8.51 11.17
C GLY A 57 -6.21 -9.28 12.29
N ASN A 58 -5.50 -10.11 13.05
CA ASN A 58 -6.08 -10.80 14.19
C ASN A 58 -6.08 -9.87 15.41
N PRO A 59 -7.09 -9.94 16.29
CA PRO A 59 -7.11 -9.14 17.52
C PRO A 59 -5.87 -9.38 18.40
N VAL A 60 -5.29 -8.30 18.91
CA VAL A 60 -4.20 -8.34 19.90
C VAL A 60 -4.81 -8.38 21.30
N ALA A 61 -4.57 -9.46 22.04
CA ALA A 61 -5.20 -9.71 23.34
C ALA A 61 -4.23 -9.65 24.54
N ASP A 62 -2.92 -9.69 24.29
CA ASP A 62 -1.87 -9.82 25.31
C ASP A 62 -1.38 -8.47 25.87
N ARG A 63 -1.85 -7.35 25.32
CA ARG A 63 -1.53 -5.99 25.78
C ARG A 63 -2.71 -5.04 25.63
N GLN A 64 -2.72 -3.99 26.45
CA GLN A 64 -3.74 -2.95 26.44
C GLN A 64 -3.13 -1.59 26.11
N GLU A 65 -2.20 -1.59 25.17
CA GLU A 65 -1.49 -0.42 24.67
C GLU A 65 -1.33 -0.57 23.16
N VAL A 66 -1.45 0.56 22.46
CA VAL A 66 -1.06 0.67 21.06
C VAL A 66 0.27 1.40 20.99
N TRP A 67 1.24 0.80 20.33
CA TRP A 67 2.56 1.38 20.10
C TRP A 67 2.72 1.84 18.66
N GLN A 68 3.63 2.79 18.47
CA GLN A 68 4.12 3.11 17.13
C GLN A 68 4.68 1.85 16.46
N GLY A 69 4.29 1.61 15.21
CA GLY A 69 4.61 0.41 14.44
C GLY A 69 3.55 -0.70 14.52
N ASP A 70 2.59 -0.59 15.44
CA ASP A 70 1.46 -1.52 15.52
C ASP A 70 0.46 -1.30 14.38
N HIS A 71 -0.56 -2.17 14.33
CA HIS A 71 -1.61 -2.14 13.33
C HIS A 71 -2.98 -1.94 13.98
N LEU A 72 -3.83 -1.18 13.32
CA LEU A 72 -5.22 -0.98 13.72
C LEU A 72 -6.16 -1.39 12.58
N GLU A 73 -7.34 -1.88 12.90
CA GLU A 73 -8.43 -2.04 11.93
C GLU A 73 -9.44 -0.91 12.15
N LEU A 74 -9.71 -0.11 11.13
CA LEU A 74 -10.86 0.78 11.07
C LEU A 74 -12.03 0.03 10.42
N ASP A 75 -13.14 -0.09 11.15
CA ASP A 75 -14.42 -0.59 10.65
C ASP A 75 -15.44 0.55 10.73
N VAL A 76 -16.19 0.80 9.66
CA VAL A 76 -17.19 1.88 9.60
C VAL A 76 -18.33 1.52 8.65
N ASN A 77 -19.56 1.84 9.06
CA ASN A 77 -20.76 1.67 8.26
C ASN A 77 -21.08 2.95 7.50
N TYR A 78 -21.66 2.83 6.30
CA TYR A 78 -22.23 3.94 5.56
C TYR A 78 -23.67 3.64 5.14
N ASP A 79 -24.53 4.66 5.20
CA ASP A 79 -25.95 4.58 4.87
C ASP A 79 -26.36 5.77 3.99
N GLY A 80 -26.72 5.46 2.75
CA GLY A 80 -27.27 6.39 1.78
C GLY A 80 -28.78 6.22 1.58
N SER A 81 -29.50 5.53 2.46
CA SER A 81 -30.93 5.22 2.28
C SER A 81 -31.83 6.46 2.28
N ASN A 82 -31.41 7.53 2.95
CA ASN A 82 -32.12 8.82 3.00
C ASN A 82 -31.74 9.76 1.84
N THR A 83 -30.90 9.31 0.91
CA THR A 83 -30.50 10.07 -0.28
C THR A 83 -30.61 9.19 -1.53
N ARG A 84 -30.53 9.82 -2.70
CA ARG A 84 -30.40 9.09 -3.95
C ARG A 84 -28.93 8.92 -4.29
N VAL A 85 -28.35 7.79 -3.89
CA VAL A 85 -27.00 7.41 -4.32
C VAL A 85 -27.01 7.12 -5.83
N ALA A 86 -26.28 7.93 -6.59
CA ALA A 86 -26.21 7.85 -8.04
C ALA A 86 -24.92 7.20 -8.53
N PHE A 87 -24.94 6.77 -9.80
CA PHE A 87 -23.72 6.39 -10.50
C PHE A 87 -22.74 7.57 -10.51
N GLY A 88 -21.49 7.32 -10.11
CA GLY A 88 -20.45 8.35 -10.03
C GLY A 88 -20.48 9.19 -8.76
N ASP A 89 -21.43 8.95 -7.84
CA ASP A 89 -21.33 9.53 -6.50
C ASP A 89 -20.10 8.98 -5.78
N GLU A 90 -19.45 9.85 -5.01
CA GLU A 90 -18.26 9.54 -4.23
C GLU A 90 -18.50 9.78 -2.75
N PHE A 91 -17.79 9.03 -1.91
CA PHE A 91 -17.46 9.47 -0.56
C PHE A 91 -15.96 9.32 -0.30
N THR A 92 -15.48 10.06 0.69
CA THR A 92 -14.06 10.12 1.06
C THR A 92 -13.85 9.91 2.55
N ILE A 93 -12.79 9.19 2.92
CA ILE A 93 -12.30 9.03 4.30
C ILE A 93 -10.83 9.47 4.31
N GLU A 94 -10.53 10.54 5.03
CA GLU A 94 -9.19 11.05 5.29
C GLU A 94 -8.76 10.63 6.70
N LEU A 95 -7.67 9.87 6.78
CA LEU A 95 -7.11 9.41 8.04
C LEU A 95 -6.17 10.46 8.65
N PRO A 96 -6.07 10.54 9.98
CA PRO A 96 -5.08 11.39 10.64
C PRO A 96 -3.67 10.92 10.30
N SER A 97 -2.70 11.84 10.33
CA SER A 97 -1.33 11.60 9.84
C SER A 97 -0.57 10.48 10.53
N PHE A 98 -0.94 10.12 11.76
CA PHE A 98 -0.35 9.00 12.49
C PHE A 98 -0.87 7.62 12.03
N LEU A 99 -1.90 7.56 11.19
CA LEU A 99 -2.43 6.33 10.60
C LEU A 99 -2.15 6.29 9.10
N ARG A 100 -1.64 5.14 8.63
CA ARG A 100 -1.27 4.93 7.24
C ARG A 100 -1.96 3.71 6.67
N LEU A 101 -2.36 3.78 5.41
CA LEU A 101 -2.83 2.61 4.67
C LEU A 101 -1.63 1.69 4.42
N GLN A 102 -1.82 0.39 4.62
CA GLN A 102 -0.77 -0.59 4.33
C GLN A 102 -0.64 -0.86 2.81
N ASP A 103 -1.74 -0.72 2.07
CA ASP A 103 -1.77 -0.94 0.63
C ASP A 103 -2.46 0.21 -0.11
N THR A 104 -1.81 0.78 -1.12
CA THR A 104 -2.27 2.00 -1.81
C THR A 104 -2.20 1.97 -3.32
N THR A 105 -1.66 0.94 -3.97
CA THR A 105 -1.49 0.97 -5.44
C THR A 105 -2.62 0.27 -6.18
N ALA A 106 -3.43 -0.55 -5.49
CA ALA A 106 -4.60 -1.19 -6.07
C ALA A 106 -5.90 -0.40 -5.81
N ARG A 107 -6.73 -0.33 -6.86
CA ARG A 107 -8.16 -0.03 -6.69
C ARG A 107 -8.86 -1.24 -6.08
N ARG A 108 -9.74 -0.98 -5.11
CA ARG A 108 -10.42 -2.02 -4.33
C ARG A 108 -11.91 -2.03 -4.64
N PRO A 109 -12.51 -3.16 -5.02
CA PRO A 109 -13.92 -3.18 -5.35
C PRO A 109 -14.77 -3.01 -4.07
N MET A 110 -15.92 -2.37 -4.22
CA MET A 110 -17.01 -2.45 -3.25
C MET A 110 -17.99 -3.50 -3.78
N THR A 111 -18.22 -4.56 -3.01
CA THR A 111 -18.95 -5.74 -3.48
C THR A 111 -20.21 -6.03 -2.70
N THR A 112 -21.26 -6.45 -3.39
CA THR A 112 -22.44 -7.05 -2.76
C THR A 112 -22.17 -8.48 -2.29
N ALA A 113 -23.09 -9.05 -1.51
CA ALA A 113 -22.96 -10.41 -0.98
C ALA A 113 -22.87 -11.49 -2.08
N ASP A 114 -23.43 -11.23 -3.26
CA ASP A 114 -23.33 -12.10 -4.45
C ASP A 114 -22.06 -11.85 -5.29
N GLY A 115 -21.17 -10.95 -4.84
CA GLY A 115 -19.92 -10.60 -5.52
C GLY A 115 -20.05 -9.52 -6.60
N THR A 116 -21.24 -8.97 -6.85
CA THR A 116 -21.42 -7.87 -7.82
C THR A 116 -20.61 -6.65 -7.40
N ARG A 117 -19.81 -6.10 -8.33
CA ARG A 117 -19.03 -4.88 -8.12
C ARG A 117 -19.93 -3.65 -8.22
N ALA A 118 -20.31 -3.09 -7.08
CA ALA A 118 -21.18 -1.93 -6.98
C ALA A 118 -20.43 -0.60 -6.90
N GLY A 119 -19.13 -0.65 -6.63
CA GLY A 119 -18.29 0.52 -6.48
C GLY A 119 -16.81 0.16 -6.55
N GLU A 120 -15.97 1.18 -6.43
CA GLU A 120 -14.53 1.03 -6.41
C GLU A 120 -13.90 2.12 -5.54
N CYS A 121 -12.94 1.72 -4.70
CA CYS A 121 -12.20 2.58 -3.80
C CYS A 121 -10.75 2.74 -4.25
N ALA A 122 -10.28 3.97 -4.26
CA ALA A 122 -8.89 4.35 -4.39
C ALA A 122 -8.29 4.53 -2.99
N LEU A 123 -7.21 3.79 -2.71
CA LEU A 123 -6.43 3.92 -1.48
C LEU A 123 -5.20 4.76 -1.79
N ASN A 124 -4.88 5.78 -0.99
CA ASN A 124 -3.73 6.64 -1.27
C ASN A 124 -3.03 7.08 0.01
N ASN A 125 -1.70 7.02 -0.01
CA ASN A 125 -0.81 7.58 1.00
C ASN A 125 -0.10 8.78 0.39
N THR A 126 -0.43 9.98 0.84
CA THR A 126 0.36 11.19 0.55
C THR A 126 1.46 11.36 1.60
N GLY A 127 2.39 12.30 1.41
CA GLY A 127 3.49 12.51 2.37
C GLY A 127 3.04 12.77 3.81
N THR A 128 1.85 13.33 4.03
CA THR A 128 1.33 13.67 5.35
C THR A 128 0.09 12.88 5.77
N ASN A 129 -0.80 12.54 4.83
CA ASN A 129 -2.10 11.95 5.15
C ASN A 129 -2.42 10.75 4.26
N SER A 130 -3.40 9.96 4.67
CA SER A 130 -3.92 8.83 3.90
C SER A 130 -5.40 9.03 3.58
N THR A 131 -5.82 8.64 2.38
CA THR A 131 -7.18 8.89 1.89
C THR A 131 -7.74 7.64 1.22
N ILE A 132 -9.03 7.37 1.48
CA ILE A 132 -9.86 6.36 0.83
C ILE A 132 -10.95 7.11 0.06
N SER A 133 -10.95 7.01 -1.26
CA SER A 133 -11.93 7.63 -2.14
C SER A 133 -12.75 6.56 -2.83
N CYS A 134 -14.04 6.44 -2.52
CA CYS A 134 -14.91 5.38 -3.04
C CYS A 134 -15.99 5.93 -3.96
N VAL A 135 -16.05 5.42 -5.19
CA VAL A 135 -17.00 5.85 -6.22
C VAL A 135 -17.96 4.72 -6.55
N PHE A 136 -19.27 4.99 -6.47
CA PHE A 136 -20.30 4.05 -6.88
C PHE A 136 -20.35 3.88 -8.41
N LYS A 137 -20.49 2.64 -8.86
CA LYS A 137 -20.51 2.25 -10.28
C LYS A 137 -21.93 1.86 -10.71
N GLU A 138 -22.07 1.32 -11.92
CA GLU A 138 -23.38 1.18 -12.57
C GLU A 138 -24.38 0.31 -11.79
N ALA A 139 -23.92 -0.62 -10.95
CA ALA A 139 -24.82 -1.52 -10.22
C ALA A 139 -25.79 -0.82 -9.26
N VAL A 140 -25.46 0.40 -8.77
CA VAL A 140 -26.37 1.17 -7.91
C VAL A 140 -27.43 1.95 -8.69
N ARG A 141 -27.37 1.96 -10.03
CA ARG A 141 -28.34 2.68 -10.86
C ARG A 141 -29.74 2.12 -10.65
N ARG A 142 -30.70 3.04 -10.37
CA ARG A 142 -32.10 2.70 -10.06
C ARG A 142 -32.26 1.76 -8.86
N LYS A 143 -31.27 1.75 -7.96
CA LYS A 143 -31.38 1.10 -6.66
C LYS A 143 -31.77 2.13 -5.60
N LYS A 144 -32.28 1.62 -4.49
CA LYS A 144 -32.60 2.38 -3.28
C LYS A 144 -32.01 1.66 -2.06
N ASP A 145 -31.99 2.35 -0.92
CA ASP A 145 -31.47 1.81 0.34
C ASP A 145 -30.02 1.33 0.21
N VAL A 146 -29.19 2.14 -0.46
CA VAL A 146 -27.76 1.82 -0.65
C VAL A 146 -27.04 2.02 0.67
N LYS A 147 -26.51 0.93 1.22
CA LYS A 147 -25.78 0.91 2.49
C LYS A 147 -24.64 -0.09 2.43
N GLY A 148 -23.70 0.00 3.36
CA GLY A 148 -22.57 -0.92 3.37
C GLY A 148 -21.59 -0.63 4.49
N SER A 149 -20.41 -1.23 4.36
CA SER A 149 -19.33 -1.04 5.31
C SER A 149 -17.97 -0.97 4.62
N ILE A 150 -17.02 -0.38 5.33
CA ILE A 150 -15.60 -0.40 5.00
C ILE A 150 -14.85 -0.95 6.19
N ARG A 151 -13.94 -1.87 5.90
CA ARG A 151 -12.92 -2.35 6.83
C ARG A 151 -11.56 -2.13 6.22
N VAL A 152 -10.64 -1.55 6.98
CA VAL A 152 -9.28 -1.29 6.52
C VAL A 152 -8.24 -1.48 7.62
N ASN A 153 -7.17 -2.19 7.30
CA ASN A 153 -6.02 -2.37 8.17
C ASN A 153 -5.02 -1.23 7.93
N LEU A 154 -4.63 -0.61 9.03
CA LEU A 154 -3.83 0.60 9.12
C LEU A 154 -2.53 0.29 9.85
N GLN A 155 -1.49 1.07 9.56
CA GLN A 155 -0.25 1.08 10.33
C GLN A 155 -0.17 2.36 11.15
N VAL A 156 0.27 2.22 12.40
CA VAL A 156 0.49 3.34 13.32
C VAL A 156 1.89 3.92 13.08
N ALA A 157 1.96 5.05 12.40
CA ALA A 157 3.21 5.68 11.98
C ALA A 157 3.82 6.61 13.03
N ALA A 158 3.03 7.15 13.97
CA ALA A 158 3.50 8.09 14.97
C ALA A 158 2.75 7.96 16.31
N THR A 159 3.35 8.47 17.38
CA THR A 159 2.72 8.57 18.71
C THR A 159 1.65 9.66 18.74
N THR A 160 0.72 9.57 19.69
CA THR A 160 -0.30 10.58 19.93
C THR A 160 -0.23 11.07 21.37
N THR A 161 -0.83 12.25 21.64
CA THR A 161 -0.99 12.78 23.01
C THR A 161 -2.40 12.58 23.55
N VAL A 162 -3.34 12.20 22.68
CA VAL A 162 -4.75 11.98 23.00
C VAL A 162 -5.18 10.58 22.61
N ALA A 163 -6.19 10.06 23.32
CA ALA A 163 -6.77 8.73 23.14
C ALA A 163 -7.91 8.70 22.11
N VAL A 164 -7.86 9.58 21.11
CA VAL A 164 -8.86 9.64 20.03
C VAL A 164 -8.18 9.86 18.68
N ALA A 165 -8.80 9.33 17.63
CA ALA A 165 -8.45 9.59 16.24
C ALA A 165 -9.51 10.52 15.62
N GLU A 166 -9.07 11.60 14.98
CA GLU A 166 -9.93 12.47 14.19
C GLU A 166 -9.90 12.02 12.74
N VAL A 167 -10.96 11.36 12.29
CA VAL A 167 -11.12 10.89 10.92
C VAL A 167 -12.07 11.82 10.18
N ARG A 168 -11.65 12.34 9.03
CA ARG A 168 -12.47 13.25 8.22
C ARG A 168 -13.22 12.44 7.17
N ILE A 169 -14.55 12.43 7.25
CA ILE A 169 -15.42 11.73 6.29
C ILE A 169 -16.25 12.76 5.55
N ASN A 170 -16.14 12.78 4.21
CA ASN A 170 -16.78 13.79 3.36
C ASN A 170 -16.51 15.23 3.86
N GLY A 171 -15.29 15.47 4.34
CA GLY A 171 -14.85 16.75 4.89
C GLY A 171 -15.32 17.07 6.32
N ARG A 172 -16.13 16.22 6.96
CA ARG A 172 -16.59 16.37 8.34
C ARG A 172 -15.75 15.51 9.29
N THR A 173 -15.31 16.08 10.40
CA THR A 173 -14.53 15.35 11.40
C THR A 173 -15.43 14.45 12.24
N GLN A 174 -15.05 13.18 12.35
CA GLN A 174 -15.59 12.20 13.29
C GLN A 174 -14.50 11.80 14.28
N THR A 175 -14.80 11.90 15.57
CA THR A 175 -13.91 11.48 16.64
C THR A 175 -14.16 10.00 16.95
N ILE A 176 -13.11 9.18 16.85
CA ILE A 176 -13.16 7.75 17.12
C ILE A 176 -12.24 7.45 18.31
N PRO A 177 -12.71 6.79 19.38
CA PRO A 177 -11.85 6.37 20.48
C PRO A 177 -10.72 5.46 19.99
N MET A 178 -9.52 5.65 20.53
CA MET A 178 -8.42 4.71 20.34
C MET A 178 -8.71 3.42 21.12
N PRO A 179 -8.18 2.26 20.69
CA PRO A 179 -8.24 1.05 21.50
C PRO A 179 -7.72 1.31 22.92
N TYR A 180 -8.44 0.74 23.90
CA TYR A 180 -8.12 0.83 25.33
C TYR A 180 -8.18 2.24 25.92
N ASP A 181 -8.76 3.21 25.21
CA ASP A 181 -8.89 4.60 25.66
C ASP A 181 -7.55 5.24 26.05
N LYS A 182 -6.46 4.84 25.37
CA LYS A 182 -5.10 5.34 25.59
C LYS A 182 -4.50 5.95 24.32
N PRO A 183 -3.59 6.93 24.46
CA PRO A 183 -2.81 7.42 23.33
C PRO A 183 -1.85 6.36 22.79
N VAL A 184 -1.39 6.56 21.55
CA VAL A 184 -0.29 5.76 20.97
C VAL A 184 1.01 6.19 21.62
N THR A 185 1.77 5.22 22.13
CA THR A 185 3.09 5.46 22.75
C THR A 185 4.21 4.77 21.97
N VAL A 186 5.46 5.05 22.34
CA VAL A 186 6.58 4.24 21.84
C VAL A 186 6.58 2.91 22.58
N LYS A 187 6.97 1.85 21.87
CA LYS A 187 7.24 0.56 22.51
C LYS A 187 8.25 0.75 23.65
N PRO A 188 8.01 0.21 24.86
CA PRO A 188 8.96 0.27 25.95
C PRO A 188 10.33 -0.22 25.50
N THR A 189 11.36 0.58 25.77
CA THR A 189 12.70 0.30 25.28
C THR A 189 13.35 -0.76 26.16
N VAL A 190 13.74 -1.86 25.53
CA VAL A 190 14.69 -2.82 26.10
C VAL A 190 16.06 -2.57 25.46
N PRO A 191 17.17 -2.71 26.20
CA PRO A 191 18.50 -2.64 25.62
C PRO A 191 18.59 -3.57 24.42
N TRP A 192 19.11 -3.06 23.30
CA TRP A 192 19.27 -3.89 22.11
C TRP A 192 20.32 -4.96 22.41
N GLN A 193 20.02 -6.20 22.02
CA GLN A 193 20.92 -7.33 22.17
C GLN A 193 20.89 -8.17 20.89
N PRO A 194 22.04 -8.74 20.48
CA PRO A 194 22.06 -9.68 19.37
C PRO A 194 21.20 -10.91 19.72
N ALA A 195 20.57 -11.50 18.71
CA ALA A 195 19.77 -12.69 18.90
C ALA A 195 20.65 -13.90 19.31
N GLY A 196 20.07 -14.90 19.98
CA GLY A 196 20.82 -16.07 20.42
C GLY A 196 21.03 -17.13 19.34
N LYS A 197 20.12 -17.20 18.36
CA LYS A 197 20.14 -18.18 17.26
C LYS A 197 19.59 -17.59 15.96
N PRO A 198 19.85 -18.22 14.81
CA PRO A 198 19.26 -17.81 13.55
C PRO A 198 17.73 -17.80 13.60
N SER A 199 17.13 -16.83 12.95
CA SER A 199 15.68 -16.73 12.78
C SER A 199 15.35 -16.12 11.43
N GLY A 200 14.14 -16.34 10.96
CA GLY A 200 13.70 -15.84 9.66
C GLY A 200 12.41 -15.04 9.80
N GLN A 201 12.29 -14.04 8.95
CA GLN A 201 11.12 -13.20 8.81
C GLN A 201 10.92 -12.83 7.34
N ALA A 202 9.71 -12.42 7.00
CA ALA A 202 9.37 -11.92 5.68
C ALA A 202 8.71 -10.56 5.82
N GLU A 203 8.97 -9.67 4.87
CA GLU A 203 8.20 -8.43 4.79
C GLU A 203 6.76 -8.73 4.40
N GLN A 204 5.85 -7.90 4.89
CA GLN A 204 4.42 -8.05 4.61
C GLN A 204 4.17 -7.98 3.10
N LEU A 205 3.34 -8.90 2.60
CA LEU A 205 2.91 -8.91 1.21
C LEU A 205 1.71 -7.98 1.01
N THR A 206 1.86 -7.04 0.07
CA THR A 206 0.79 -6.14 -0.39
C THR A 206 0.41 -6.51 -1.83
N SER A 207 -0.64 -5.93 -2.39
CA SER A 207 -1.03 -6.20 -3.78
C SER A 207 0.02 -5.73 -4.79
N ASN A 208 1.01 -4.98 -4.34
CA ASN A 208 2.02 -4.32 -5.18
C ASN A 208 3.39 -4.96 -5.03
N SER A 209 3.53 -5.91 -4.09
CA SER A 209 4.70 -6.74 -3.97
C SER A 209 5.03 -7.34 -5.34
N LYS A 210 6.32 -7.42 -5.66
CA LYS A 210 6.83 -8.04 -6.90
C LYS A 210 7.44 -9.42 -6.65
N GLY A 211 7.32 -9.88 -5.42
CA GLY A 211 7.97 -11.05 -4.89
C GLY A 211 7.88 -11.03 -3.37
N VAL A 212 8.43 -12.05 -2.74
CA VAL A 212 8.56 -12.12 -1.29
C VAL A 212 9.97 -11.70 -0.89
N ASN A 213 10.03 -10.69 -0.02
CA ASN A 213 11.28 -10.22 0.56
C ASN A 213 11.51 -10.95 1.88
N TRP A 214 12.52 -11.80 1.90
CA TRP A 214 12.92 -12.60 3.05
C TRP A 214 14.09 -11.95 3.77
N ASP A 215 14.18 -12.21 5.07
CA ASP A 215 15.27 -11.80 5.93
C ASP A 215 15.60 -12.93 6.91
N VAL A 216 16.82 -13.44 6.80
CA VAL A 216 17.36 -14.40 7.76
C VAL A 216 18.33 -13.65 8.67
N THR A 217 17.93 -13.47 9.92
CA THR A 217 18.79 -12.89 10.96
C THR A 217 19.72 -13.97 11.48
N VAL A 218 21.03 -13.74 11.36
CA VAL A 218 22.08 -14.67 11.80
C VAL A 218 22.98 -13.97 12.82
N PRO A 219 22.98 -14.38 14.09
CA PRO A 219 23.83 -13.74 15.10
C PRO A 219 25.32 -14.01 14.86
N GLY A 220 26.16 -13.00 15.04
CA GLY A 220 27.61 -13.17 14.87
C GLY A 220 28.24 -14.12 15.90
N ALA A 221 27.72 -14.17 17.13
CA ALA A 221 28.16 -15.13 18.14
C ALA A 221 27.87 -16.58 17.71
N TRP A 222 26.70 -16.78 17.09
CA TRP A 222 26.32 -18.08 16.54
C TRP A 222 27.20 -18.46 15.35
N LEU A 223 27.48 -17.51 14.44
CA LEU A 223 28.41 -17.74 13.32
C LEU A 223 29.78 -18.20 13.81
N ASN A 224 30.38 -17.47 14.76
CA ASN A 224 31.70 -17.81 15.31
C ASN A 224 31.74 -19.15 16.05
N THR A 225 30.60 -19.67 16.50
CA THR A 225 30.51 -20.97 17.16
C THR A 225 30.44 -22.12 16.14
N ASN A 226 29.75 -21.91 15.01
CA ASN A 226 29.49 -22.97 14.04
C ASN A 226 30.46 -22.97 12.85
N TYR A 227 31.16 -21.86 12.64
CA TYR A 227 32.06 -21.66 11.50
C TYR A 227 33.43 -21.19 11.99
N PRO A 228 34.53 -21.84 11.57
CA PRO A 228 35.87 -21.38 11.88
C PRO A 228 36.09 -19.93 11.41
N SER A 229 36.90 -19.18 12.16
CA SER A 229 37.22 -17.79 11.80
C SER A 229 37.72 -17.68 10.35
N GLY A 230 37.07 -16.84 9.56
CA GLY A 230 37.40 -16.61 8.15
C GLY A 230 36.84 -17.65 7.17
N SER A 231 36.18 -18.72 7.64
CA SER A 231 35.55 -19.69 6.76
C SER A 231 34.36 -19.07 6.02
N ARG A 232 33.98 -19.71 4.90
CA ARG A 232 32.75 -19.36 4.20
C ARG A 232 31.57 -19.90 4.99
N VAL A 233 30.49 -19.15 5.00
CA VAL A 233 29.17 -19.53 5.49
C VAL A 233 28.31 -19.75 4.26
N VAL A 234 27.75 -20.94 4.10
CA VAL A 234 26.95 -21.33 2.94
C VAL A 234 25.51 -21.55 3.39
N MET A 235 24.60 -20.79 2.80
CA MET A 235 23.17 -20.84 3.06
C MET A 235 22.44 -21.36 1.83
N ASN A 236 21.81 -22.53 1.94
CA ASN A 236 20.97 -23.10 0.90
C ASN A 236 19.51 -22.78 1.19
N ASN A 237 18.91 -22.00 0.31
CA ASN A 237 17.54 -21.51 0.44
C ASN A 237 16.64 -22.21 -0.58
N THR A 238 15.47 -22.66 -0.13
CA THR A 238 14.43 -23.22 -0.99
C THR A 238 13.12 -22.51 -0.75
N VAL A 239 12.46 -22.07 -1.82
CA VAL A 239 11.18 -21.36 -1.75
C VAL A 239 10.04 -22.15 -2.38
N THR A 240 8.83 -22.02 -1.81
CA THR A 240 7.61 -22.60 -2.37
C THR A 240 6.37 -21.80 -1.92
N PRO A 241 5.46 -21.40 -2.83
CA PRO A 241 5.67 -21.31 -4.28
C PRO A 241 6.64 -20.17 -4.64
N GLY A 242 6.92 -20.00 -5.93
CA GLY A 242 7.80 -18.95 -6.46
C GLY A 242 9.15 -19.47 -6.94
N SER A 243 10.03 -18.54 -7.29
CA SER A 243 11.37 -18.81 -7.81
C SER A 243 12.36 -17.72 -7.42
N PHE A 244 13.65 -17.94 -7.59
CA PHE A 244 14.67 -16.90 -7.52
C PHE A 244 15.03 -16.42 -8.93
N SER A 245 15.31 -15.12 -9.07
CA SER A 245 15.70 -14.56 -10.37
C SER A 245 17.09 -15.04 -10.80
N HIS A 246 17.21 -15.48 -12.05
CA HIS A 246 18.52 -15.73 -12.67
C HIS A 246 19.18 -14.46 -13.21
N ASP A 247 18.45 -13.33 -13.24
CA ASP A 247 19.04 -12.05 -13.63
C ASP A 247 19.86 -11.48 -12.47
N SER A 248 21.16 -11.30 -12.71
CA SER A 248 22.08 -10.71 -11.73
C SER A 248 21.69 -9.30 -11.29
N ALA A 249 20.95 -8.54 -12.09
CA ALA A 249 20.46 -7.22 -11.69
C ALA A 249 19.47 -7.30 -10.52
N ASP A 250 18.68 -8.37 -10.43
CA ASP A 250 17.72 -8.58 -9.35
C ASP A 250 18.41 -8.97 -8.02
N TRP A 251 19.66 -9.44 -8.08
CA TRP A 251 20.43 -9.81 -6.90
C TRP A 251 20.87 -8.60 -6.07
N ALA A 252 20.62 -7.37 -6.53
CA ALA A 252 20.80 -6.16 -5.75
C ALA A 252 19.95 -6.12 -4.46
N TYR A 253 18.89 -6.94 -4.38
CA TYR A 253 18.12 -7.14 -3.15
C TYR A 253 18.84 -8.06 -2.15
N SER A 254 19.64 -9.00 -2.64
CA SER A 254 20.39 -9.92 -1.79
C SER A 254 21.50 -9.16 -1.08
N ARG A 255 21.41 -9.03 0.24
CA ARG A 255 22.29 -8.16 1.02
C ARG A 255 22.64 -8.79 2.36
N VAL A 256 23.82 -8.46 2.85
CA VAL A 256 24.20 -8.65 4.25
C VAL A 256 24.18 -7.28 4.91
N ILE A 257 23.31 -7.14 5.91
CA ILE A 257 23.22 -5.94 6.74
C ILE A 257 23.73 -6.30 8.12
N GLU A 258 24.77 -5.62 8.55
CA GLU A 258 25.28 -5.70 9.91
C GLU A 258 24.46 -4.75 10.79
N GLU A 259 23.89 -5.28 11.87
CA GLU A 259 23.20 -4.53 12.91
C GLU A 259 23.90 -4.76 14.26
N CYS A 260 24.35 -3.68 14.89
CA CYS A 260 24.98 -3.73 16.22
C CYS A 260 24.30 -2.71 17.14
N ALA A 261 24.50 -2.81 18.45
CA ALA A 261 24.01 -1.80 19.40
C ALA A 261 24.51 -0.39 19.01
N ASP A 262 23.61 0.59 18.98
CA ASP A 262 23.99 1.99 18.76
C ASP A 262 24.69 2.55 20.02
N PRO A 263 25.96 2.99 19.94
CA PRO A 263 26.66 3.57 21.08
C PRO A 263 25.99 4.84 21.64
N ARG A 264 25.17 5.53 20.83
CA ARG A 264 24.48 6.77 21.22
C ARG A 264 23.10 6.49 21.81
N ASN A 265 22.52 5.33 21.52
CA ASN A 265 21.25 4.89 22.05
C ASN A 265 21.29 3.38 22.31
N PRO A 266 21.59 2.94 23.53
CA PRO A 266 21.77 1.52 23.84
C PRO A 266 20.51 0.66 23.64
N ASN A 267 19.36 1.29 23.43
CA ASN A 267 18.10 0.60 23.16
C ASN A 267 17.80 0.48 21.65
N ALA A 268 18.69 0.92 20.77
CA ALA A 268 18.54 0.86 19.32
C ALA A 268 19.68 0.08 18.66
N GLY A 269 19.37 -0.56 17.54
CA GLY A 269 20.36 -1.11 16.63
C GLY A 269 20.76 -0.08 15.57
N LEU A 270 22.04 -0.04 15.23
CA LEU A 270 22.57 0.68 14.08
C LEU A 270 22.86 -0.32 12.96
N SER A 271 22.18 -0.15 11.84
CA SER A 271 22.28 -1.03 10.68
C SER A 271 23.12 -0.42 9.55
N ARG A 272 23.93 -1.24 8.87
CA ARG A 272 24.63 -0.85 7.63
C ARG A 272 24.74 -2.03 6.65
N VAL A 273 24.57 -1.75 5.35
CA VAL A 273 24.80 -2.75 4.29
C VAL A 273 26.31 -2.96 4.11
N VAL A 274 26.79 -4.15 4.45
CA VAL A 274 28.23 -4.51 4.39
C VAL A 274 28.60 -5.33 3.16
N ALA A 275 27.64 -6.04 2.56
CA ALA A 275 27.82 -6.73 1.28
C ALA A 275 26.50 -6.82 0.52
N ASP A 276 26.56 -6.96 -0.81
CA ASP A 276 25.40 -7.26 -1.65
C ASP A 276 25.71 -8.27 -2.76
N GLY A 277 24.65 -8.75 -3.42
CA GLY A 277 24.73 -9.78 -4.45
C GLY A 277 25.27 -9.31 -5.80
N ILE A 278 25.51 -8.01 -5.97
CA ILE A 278 26.03 -7.42 -7.21
C ILE A 278 27.48 -6.94 -7.09
N GLY A 279 28.12 -7.17 -5.94
CA GLY A 279 29.57 -7.02 -5.76
C GLY A 279 30.01 -5.98 -4.73
N LYS A 280 29.10 -5.32 -4.01
CA LYS A 280 29.49 -4.48 -2.88
C LYS A 280 30.15 -5.32 -1.80
N SER A 281 31.27 -4.84 -1.30
CA SER A 281 32.06 -5.45 -0.23
C SER A 281 32.67 -4.34 0.62
N VAL A 282 32.44 -4.38 1.93
CA VAL A 282 32.92 -3.40 2.91
C VAL A 282 33.58 -4.16 4.04
N ASP A 283 34.69 -3.66 4.60
CA ASP A 283 35.36 -4.20 5.79
C ASP A 283 35.62 -5.73 5.78
N GLY A 284 35.88 -6.29 4.60
CA GLY A 284 36.14 -7.72 4.42
C GLY A 284 34.89 -8.61 4.31
N PHE A 285 33.69 -8.03 4.42
CA PHE A 285 32.44 -8.76 4.16
C PHE A 285 32.24 -9.01 2.67
N ARG A 286 31.79 -10.21 2.32
CA ARG A 286 31.49 -10.62 0.94
C ARG A 286 30.21 -11.43 0.89
N LEU A 287 29.47 -11.28 -0.20
CA LEU A 287 28.32 -12.10 -0.53
C LEU A 287 28.44 -12.56 -1.99
N LYS A 288 28.24 -13.86 -2.22
CA LYS A 288 28.04 -14.42 -3.55
C LYS A 288 26.63 -15.03 -3.59
N VAL A 289 25.90 -14.74 -4.66
CA VAL A 289 24.61 -15.35 -4.96
C VAL A 289 24.82 -16.36 -6.08
N ASP A 290 24.23 -17.55 -5.93
CA ASP A 290 24.21 -18.59 -6.94
C ASP A 290 22.80 -19.18 -7.00
N ILE A 291 22.20 -19.26 -8.19
CA ILE A 291 20.84 -19.80 -8.37
C ILE A 291 20.98 -21.15 -9.04
N SER A 292 21.01 -22.20 -8.22
CA SER A 292 21.26 -23.57 -8.68
C SER A 292 20.05 -24.21 -9.36
N ALA A 293 18.84 -23.72 -9.06
CA ALA A 293 17.60 -24.11 -9.72
C ALA A 293 16.54 -23.02 -9.48
N GLN A 294 15.43 -23.04 -10.23
CA GLN A 294 14.38 -22.02 -10.13
C GLN A 294 13.94 -21.74 -8.67
N GLN A 295 13.74 -22.78 -7.86
CA GLN A 295 13.30 -22.65 -6.45
C GLN A 295 14.45 -22.64 -5.44
N ARG A 296 15.71 -22.69 -5.88
CA ARG A 296 16.87 -22.87 -4.99
C ARG A 296 17.93 -21.81 -5.23
N SER A 297 18.34 -21.15 -4.15
CA SER A 297 19.47 -20.23 -4.15
C SER A 297 20.50 -20.62 -3.09
N VAL A 298 21.77 -20.47 -3.44
CA VAL A 298 22.91 -20.66 -2.55
C VAL A 298 23.54 -19.30 -2.33
N LEU A 299 23.51 -18.84 -1.09
CA LEU A 299 24.21 -17.62 -0.66
C LEU A 299 25.49 -18.04 0.04
N THR A 300 26.63 -17.59 -0.48
CA THR A 300 27.93 -17.83 0.15
C THR A 300 28.46 -16.51 0.69
N MET A 301 28.67 -16.45 1.99
CA MET A 301 29.10 -15.24 2.69
C MET A 301 30.38 -15.46 3.50
N ASN A 302 31.13 -14.37 3.66
CA ASN A 302 32.35 -14.31 4.44
C ASN A 302 32.41 -12.96 5.15
N GLY A 303 32.99 -12.91 6.34
CA GLY A 303 33.20 -11.65 7.04
C GLY A 303 33.85 -11.81 8.40
N PRO A 304 34.38 -10.72 8.99
CA PRO A 304 34.81 -10.68 10.38
C PRO A 304 33.57 -10.56 11.29
N TRP A 305 32.91 -11.68 11.57
CA TRP A 305 31.66 -11.71 12.33
C TRP A 305 31.88 -11.25 13.79
N SER A 306 31.30 -10.10 14.15
CA SER A 306 31.31 -9.60 15.52
C SER A 306 30.26 -10.34 16.36
N SER A 307 30.66 -10.86 17.52
CA SER A 307 29.73 -11.52 18.45
C SER A 307 28.67 -10.58 19.04
N ARG A 308 28.85 -9.27 18.87
CA ARG A 308 27.94 -8.23 19.37
C ARG A 308 26.91 -7.76 18.34
N CYS A 309 26.90 -8.37 17.16
CA CYS A 309 26.09 -7.92 16.04
C CYS A 309 25.19 -9.05 15.50
N ASN A 310 24.05 -8.67 14.95
CA ASN A 310 23.22 -9.50 14.08
C ASN A 310 23.59 -9.22 12.62
N TYR A 311 23.48 -10.24 11.79
CA TYR A 311 23.65 -10.14 10.34
C TYR A 311 22.33 -10.52 9.66
N HIS A 312 21.65 -9.54 9.07
CA HIS A 312 20.44 -9.77 8.29
C HIS A 312 20.83 -10.12 6.87
N VAL A 313 20.50 -11.35 6.45
CA VAL A 313 20.69 -11.84 5.09
C VAL A 313 19.37 -11.69 4.36
N LYS A 314 19.27 -10.59 3.61
CA LYS A 314 18.11 -10.29 2.77
C LYS A 314 18.19 -11.10 1.48
N LEU A 315 17.06 -11.59 0.98
CA LEU A 315 16.92 -12.20 -0.33
C LEU A 315 15.47 -12.04 -0.83
N ARG A 316 15.26 -12.12 -2.14
CA ARG A 316 13.93 -11.99 -2.75
C ARG A 316 13.61 -13.22 -3.59
N SER A 317 12.46 -13.83 -3.36
CA SER A 317 11.85 -14.71 -4.36
C SER A 317 10.80 -13.95 -5.16
N LEU A 318 10.60 -14.37 -6.40
CA LEU A 318 9.59 -13.90 -7.33
C LEU A 318 8.35 -14.78 -7.24
N PHE A 319 7.21 -14.24 -7.64
CA PHE A 319 5.99 -15.02 -7.81
C PHE A 319 6.08 -15.91 -9.06
N ASN A 320 5.23 -16.94 -9.16
CA ASN A 320 5.26 -17.89 -10.28
C ASN A 320 5.05 -17.22 -11.65
N ASP A 321 4.22 -16.18 -11.70
CA ASP A 321 3.96 -15.37 -12.90
C ASP A 321 4.88 -14.14 -13.02
N ASN A 322 5.81 -13.99 -12.05
CA ASN A 322 6.70 -12.85 -11.88
C ASN A 322 6.00 -11.48 -11.78
N GLN A 323 4.71 -11.43 -11.46
CA GLN A 323 3.94 -10.19 -11.54
C GLN A 323 2.96 -9.99 -10.39
N THR A 324 2.19 -11.02 -10.04
CA THR A 324 1.07 -10.88 -9.12
C THR A 324 1.18 -11.82 -7.95
N VAL A 325 0.88 -11.29 -6.76
CA VAL A 325 0.79 -12.11 -5.55
C VAL A 325 -0.41 -13.03 -5.68
N ASP A 326 -0.20 -14.32 -5.43
CA ASP A 326 -1.31 -15.26 -5.26
C ASP A 326 -1.90 -15.04 -3.87
N LYS A 327 -3.10 -14.48 -3.84
CA LYS A 327 -3.80 -14.13 -2.60
C LYS A 327 -4.21 -15.34 -1.76
N SER A 328 -4.18 -16.54 -2.34
CA SER A 328 -4.52 -17.81 -1.68
C SER A 328 -3.31 -18.60 -1.21
N ALA A 329 -2.11 -18.24 -1.66
CA ALA A 329 -0.90 -18.98 -1.36
C ALA A 329 -0.27 -18.60 -0.01
N THR A 330 0.23 -19.61 0.68
CA THR A 330 1.25 -19.44 1.72
C THR A 330 2.62 -19.63 1.07
N TYR A 331 3.46 -18.61 1.16
CA TYR A 331 4.84 -18.63 0.70
C TYR A 331 5.74 -19.07 1.84
N VAL A 332 6.65 -19.97 1.54
CA VAL A 332 7.60 -20.55 2.49
C VAL A 332 9.01 -20.40 1.95
N ASN A 333 9.94 -19.97 2.81
CA ASN A 333 11.37 -20.09 2.57
C ASN A 333 11.98 -20.97 3.66
N THR A 334 12.75 -21.97 3.25
CA THR A 334 13.59 -22.78 4.15
C THR A 334 15.05 -22.52 3.84
N THR A 335 15.76 -21.99 4.83
CA THR A 335 17.19 -21.72 4.79
C THR A 335 17.94 -22.74 5.63
N SER A 336 18.83 -23.50 5.01
CA SER A 336 19.74 -24.42 5.69
C SER A 336 21.17 -23.92 5.62
N PHE A 337 21.93 -24.16 6.68
CA PHE A 337 23.31 -23.75 6.84
C PHE A 337 24.21 -24.97 6.65
N GLU A 338 25.21 -24.89 5.77
CA GLU A 338 26.11 -26.03 5.54
C GLU A 338 26.82 -26.42 6.86
N ASN A 339 26.88 -27.73 7.13
CA ASN A 339 27.43 -28.32 8.36
C ASN A 339 26.65 -28.02 9.66
N VAL A 340 25.42 -27.52 9.53
CA VAL A 340 24.49 -27.27 10.64
C VAL A 340 23.16 -27.97 10.33
N SER A 341 22.61 -28.68 11.32
CA SER A 341 21.43 -29.55 11.11
C SER A 341 20.09 -28.83 11.16
N GLU A 342 19.94 -27.76 11.94
CA GLU A 342 18.65 -27.08 12.15
C GLU A 342 18.44 -25.99 11.08
N PRO A 343 17.45 -26.13 10.17
CA PRO A 343 17.12 -25.09 9.22
C PRO A 343 16.26 -23.98 9.85
N VAL A 344 16.23 -22.83 9.20
CA VAL A 344 15.30 -21.74 9.49
C VAL A 344 14.19 -21.77 8.45
N THR A 345 12.95 -22.00 8.88
CA THR A 345 11.77 -21.93 8.02
C THR A 345 10.94 -20.69 8.34
N THR A 346 10.58 -19.94 7.32
CA THR A 346 9.77 -18.72 7.41
C THR A 346 8.58 -18.83 6.47
N GLU A 347 7.41 -18.44 6.96
CA GLU A 347 6.18 -18.42 6.18
C GLU A 347 5.60 -17.01 6.12
N THR A 348 4.96 -16.69 5.00
CA THR A 348 4.19 -15.46 4.84
C THR A 348 3.06 -15.68 3.84
N ARG A 349 2.02 -14.85 3.93
CA ARG A 349 0.87 -14.89 3.03
C ARG A 349 0.43 -13.47 2.70
N TYR A 350 -0.21 -13.32 1.54
CA TYR A 350 -0.92 -12.08 1.26
C TYR A 350 -2.04 -11.90 2.26
N GLN A 351 -2.24 -10.65 2.65
CA GLN A 351 -3.33 -10.27 3.52
C GLN A 351 -4.14 -9.17 2.88
N GLU A 352 -5.44 -9.38 2.84
CA GLU A 352 -6.37 -8.36 2.37
C GLU A 352 -6.51 -7.29 3.46
N THR A 353 -5.97 -6.10 3.18
CA THR A 353 -5.97 -4.97 4.10
C THR A 353 -7.17 -4.04 3.90
N PHE A 354 -8.00 -4.31 2.90
CA PHE A 354 -9.21 -3.54 2.63
C PHE A 354 -10.36 -4.44 2.19
N ALA A 355 -11.52 -4.28 2.80
CA ALA A 355 -12.77 -4.88 2.36
C ALA A 355 -13.89 -3.83 2.37
N SER A 356 -14.78 -3.89 1.38
CA SER A 356 -15.98 -3.06 1.37
C SER A 356 -17.18 -3.86 0.89
N THR A 357 -18.27 -3.73 1.64
CA THR A 357 -19.55 -4.36 1.31
C THR A 357 -20.56 -3.32 0.85
N VAL A 358 -21.44 -3.69 -0.07
CA VAL A 358 -22.58 -2.88 -0.50
C VAL A 358 -23.85 -3.73 -0.45
N SER A 359 -24.97 -3.14 -0.07
CA SER A 359 -26.30 -3.72 -0.25
C SER A 359 -27.26 -2.64 -0.73
N TYR A 360 -28.27 -3.05 -1.47
CA TYR A 360 -29.31 -2.18 -2.00
C TYR A 360 -30.55 -2.98 -2.38
N ARG A 361 -31.67 -2.30 -2.61
CA ARG A 361 -32.91 -2.88 -3.14
C ARG A 361 -33.22 -2.31 -4.52
N ASP A 362 -33.93 -3.07 -5.34
CA ASP A 362 -34.51 -2.53 -6.57
C ASP A 362 -35.50 -1.41 -6.22
N ALA A 363 -35.37 -0.27 -6.89
CA ALA A 363 -36.46 0.69 -6.95
C ALA A 363 -37.55 0.03 -7.83
N GLY A 364 -38.64 -0.42 -7.20
CA GLY A 364 -39.75 -1.05 -7.92
C GLY A 364 -40.19 -0.22 -9.13
N LYS A 365 -40.70 -0.88 -10.19
CA LYS A 365 -41.23 -0.19 -11.37
C LYS A 365 -42.28 0.82 -10.90
N VAL A 366 -42.04 2.10 -11.13
CA VAL A 366 -43.10 3.11 -11.06
C VAL A 366 -44.05 2.79 -12.20
N MET A 367 -45.16 2.15 -11.87
CA MET A 367 -46.29 1.99 -12.78
C MET A 367 -46.88 3.38 -12.95
N LEU A 368 -46.59 4.02 -14.08
CA LEU A 368 -47.28 5.25 -14.46
C LEU A 368 -48.79 4.96 -14.45
N PRO A 369 -49.63 5.76 -13.77
CA PRO A 369 -51.07 5.59 -13.87
C PRO A 369 -51.43 5.82 -15.34
N SER A 370 -51.91 4.77 -16.00
CA SER A 370 -52.58 4.85 -17.29
C SER A 370 -53.89 5.61 -17.08
N GLY A 371 -53.81 6.94 -17.17
CA GLY A 371 -54.97 7.81 -17.26
C GLY A 371 -55.71 7.55 -18.58
N PRO A 372 -57.05 7.67 -18.58
CA PRO A 372 -57.85 7.41 -19.78
C PRO A 372 -57.51 8.41 -20.88
N VAL A 373 -57.30 7.89 -22.09
CA VAL A 373 -57.22 8.69 -23.31
C VAL A 373 -58.62 9.23 -23.59
N GLU A 374 -58.84 10.52 -23.33
CA GLU A 374 -59.98 11.24 -23.89
C GLU A 374 -59.73 11.44 -25.39
N THR A 375 -60.48 10.70 -26.19
CA THR A 375 -60.60 10.87 -27.64
C THR A 375 -61.29 12.21 -27.91
N PRO A 376 -60.72 13.13 -28.72
CA PRO A 376 -61.45 14.33 -29.12
C PRO A 376 -62.58 13.94 -30.07
N LEU A 377 -63.81 14.34 -29.71
CA LEU A 377 -64.97 14.35 -30.60
C LEU A 377 -64.67 15.23 -31.82
N ALA A 378 -64.56 14.59 -32.98
CA ALA A 378 -64.64 15.28 -34.26
C ALA A 378 -66.08 15.76 -34.45
N SER A 379 -66.27 17.07 -34.44
CA SER A 379 -67.51 17.72 -34.86
C SER A 379 -67.61 17.67 -36.39
N GLU A 380 -68.53 16.87 -36.91
CA GLU A 380 -69.13 17.09 -38.23
C GLU A 380 -70.15 18.23 -38.17
N SER A 381 -70.26 18.95 -39.30
CA SER A 381 -71.39 19.74 -39.83
C SER A 381 -71.07 21.23 -40.10
N ALA A 382 -70.73 21.56 -41.35
CA ALA A 382 -71.58 22.31 -42.29
C ALA A 382 -70.74 22.89 -43.44
#